data_AF-A0AA91GM34-F1
#
_entry.id   AF-A0AA91GM34-F1
#
_cell.length_a   1.000
_cell.length_b   1.000
_cell.length_c   1.000
_cell.angle_alpha   90.00
_cell.angle_beta   90.00
_cell.angle_gamma   90.00
#
_symmetry.space_group_name_H-M   'P 1'
#
loop_
_entity.id
_entity.type
_entity.pdbx_description
1 polymer ?
#
loop_
_entity_poly.entity_id
_entity_poly.type
_entity_poly.pdbx_seq_one_letter_code
_entity_poly.pdbx_strand_id
1 'polypeptide(L)' 'MNKLTKRLNFRLTEDEYELLEKYCEATVRSKNDVLRELIRTLKRKTLDS' A
#
# COMPACT_ATOMS: atom_id res chain seq x y z
N MET A 1 -2.14 -20.75 9.12
CA MET A 1 -2.40 -20.91 7.66
C MET A 1 -1.35 -20.12 6.89
N ASN A 2 -0.49 -20.79 6.10
CA ASN A 2 0.45 -20.09 5.22
C ASN A 2 -0.32 -19.47 4.04
N LYS A 3 -0.45 -18.15 4.03
CA LYS A 3 -0.97 -17.43 2.86
C LYS A 3 0.11 -17.39 1.78
N LEU A 4 -0.24 -17.74 0.55
CA LEU A 4 0.61 -17.50 -0.60
C LEU A 4 0.80 -15.98 -0.75
N THR A 5 2.05 -15.51 -0.66
CA THR A 5 2.41 -14.10 -0.85
C THR A 5 3.18 -13.94 -2.16
N LYS A 6 2.91 -12.84 -2.88
CA LYS A 6 3.68 -12.43 -4.06
C LYS A 6 4.45 -11.15 -3.72
N ARG A 7 5.68 -11.03 -4.23
CA ARG A 7 6.48 -9.79 -4.11
C ARG A 7 6.09 -8.82 -5.21
N LEU A 8 6.00 -7.54 -4.86
CA LEU A 8 5.78 -6.42 -5.77
C LEU A 8 6.95 -5.46 -5.62
N ASN A 9 7.58 -5.09 -6.73
CA ASN A 9 8.55 -4.00 -6.76
C ASN A 9 7.83 -2.75 -7.27
N PHE A 10 7.98 -1.64 -6.55
CA PHE A 10 7.31 -0.40 -6.85
C PHE A 10 8.36 0.70 -7.03
N ARG A 11 8.34 1.36 -8.19
CA ARG A 11 9.24 2.48 -8.46
C ARG A 11 8.48 3.75 -8.15
N LEU A 12 9.05 4.56 -7.26
CA LEU A 12 8.52 5.85 -6.83
C LEU A 12 9.56 6.92 -7.11
N THR A 13 9.10 8.13 -7.35
CA THR A 13 9.95 9.32 -7.22
C THR A 13 10.32 9.54 -5.75
N GLU A 14 11.35 10.35 -5.51
CA GLU A 14 11.81 10.67 -4.16
C GLU A 14 10.71 11.35 -3.34
N ASP A 15 10.00 12.32 -3.93
CA ASP A 15 8.88 13.03 -3.31
C ASP A 15 7.73 12.08 -2.89
N GLU A 16 7.37 11.14 -3.77
CA GLU A 16 6.33 10.15 -3.47
C GLU A 16 6.76 9.19 -2.36
N TYR A 17 8.04 8.83 -2.34
CA TYR A 17 8.59 7.96 -1.31
C TYR A 17 8.60 8.66 0.06
N GLU A 18 9.06 9.91 0.12
CA GLU A 18 9.04 10.71 1.35
C GLU A 18 7.61 10.90 1.88
N LEU A 19 6.65 11.18 0.99
CA LEU A 19 5.25 11.31 1.36
C LEU A 19 4.73 10.01 2.00
N LEU A 20 5.06 8.87 1.41
CA LEU A 20 4.69 7.56 1.95
C LEU A 20 5.33 7.32 3.32
N GLU A 21 6.60 7.70 3.51
CA GLU A 21 7.28 7.57 4.80
C GLU A 21 6.63 8.41 5.89
N LYS A 22 6.41 9.70 5.63
CA LYS A 22 5.75 10.62 6.56
C LYS A 22 4.35 10.11 6.96
N TYR A 23 3.59 9.58 5.99
CA TYR A 23 2.28 8.99 6.27
C TYR A 23 2.37 7.73 7.15
N CYS A 24 3.34 6.85 6.87
CA CYS A 24 3.57 5.64 7.66
C CYS A 24 3.97 5.98 9.11
N GLU A 25 4.83 6.99 9.30
CA GLU A 25 5.24 7.48 10.61
C GLU A 25 4.06 8.07 11.39
N ALA A 26 3.28 8.95 10.75
CA ALA A 26 2.13 9.59 11.38
C ALA A 26 1.03 8.60 11.79
N THR A 27 0.88 7.49 11.05
CA THR A 27 -0.17 6.49 11.30
C THR A 27 0.32 5.26 12.07
N VAL A 28 1.62 5.16 12.36
CA VAL A 28 2.27 3.99 12.98
C VAL A 28 1.95 2.71 12.18
N ARG A 29 1.98 2.80 10.85
CA ARG A 29 1.72 1.68 9.93
C ARG A 29 2.96 1.37 9.10
N SER A 30 3.12 0.10 8.75
CA SER A 30 4.15 -0.28 7.79
C SER A 30 3.73 0.12 6.36
N LYS A 31 4.71 0.45 5.50
CA LYS A 31 4.49 0.69 4.06
C LYS A 31 3.65 -0.43 3.42
N ASN A 32 3.90 -1.68 3.84
CA ASN A 32 3.14 -2.84 3.38
C ASN A 32 1.66 -2.80 3.80
N ASP A 33 1.34 -2.36 5.01
CA ASP A 33 -0.04 -2.28 5.48
C ASP A 33 -0.81 -1.16 4.78
N VAL A 34 -0.16 -0.01 4.60
CA VAL A 34 -0.72 1.11 3.82
C VAL A 34 -1.01 0.69 2.37
N LEU A 35 -0.05 0.03 1.71
CA LEU A 35 -0.24 -0.46 0.34
C LEU A 35 -1.32 -1.56 0.26
N ARG A 36 -1.39 -2.47 1.24
CA ARG A 36 -2.45 -3.49 1.29
C ARG A 36 -3.83 -2.88 1.48
N GLU A 37 -3.94 -1.85 2.30
CA GLU A 37 -5.18 -1.11 2.51
C GLU A 37 -5.60 -0.40 1.22
N LEU A 38 -4.67 0.28 0.55
CA LEU A 38 -4.92 0.88 -0.77
C LEU A 38 -5.45 -0.16 -1.76
N ILE A 39 -4.81 -1.32 -1.88
CA ILE A 39 -5.27 -2.40 -2.77
C ILE A 39 -6.69 -2.87 -2.39
N ARG A 40 -7.03 -2.92 -1.10
CA ARG A 40 -8.37 -3.31 -0.63
C ARG A 40 -9.43 -2.26 -0.95
N THR A 41 -9.08 -0.97 -0.93
CA THR A 41 -10.00 0.09 -1.34
C THR A 41 -10.21 0.09 -2.84
N LEU A 42 -9.20 -0.27 -3.64
CA LEU A 42 -9.35 -0.46 -5.10
C LEU A 42 -10.41 -1.51 -5.44
N LYS A 43 -10.45 -2.64 -4.73
CA LYS A 43 -11.46 -3.70 -4.95
C LYS A 43 -12.91 -3.17 -4.84
N ARG A 44 -13.15 -2.15 -4.01
CA ARG A 44 -14.47 -1.53 -3.87
C ARG A 44 -14.85 -0.69 -5.09
N LYS A 45 -13.88 -0.15 -5.82
CA LYS A 45 -14.15 0.64 -7.04
C LYS A 45 -14.36 -0.21 -8.29
N THR A 46 -13.74 -1.39 -8.37
CA THR A 46 -13.75 -2.23 -9.58
C THR A 46 -14.93 -3.20 -9.66
N LEU A 47 -15.74 -3.32 -8.61
CA LEU A 47 -16.89 -4.24 -8.55
C LEU A 47 -18.25 -3.54 -8.73
N ASP A 48 -18.24 -2.21 -8.89
CA ASP A 48 -19.43 -1.39 -9.19
C ASP A 48 -19.48 -0.99 -10.68
N SER A 49 -19.23 -1.93 -11.60
CA SER A 49 -19.33 -1.72 -13.05
C SER A 49 -19.96 -2.91 -13.76
#